data_AF-T5KPA7-F1
#
_entry.id   AF-T5KPA7-F1
#
_cell.length_a   1.000
_cell.length_b   1.000
_cell.length_c   1.000
_cell.angle_alpha   90.00
_cell.angle_beta   90.00
_cell.angle_gamma   90.00
#
_symmetry.space_group_name_H-M   'P 1'
#
loop_
_entity.id
_entity.type
_entity.pdbx_description
1 polymer ?
#
loop_
_entity_poly.entity_id
_entity_poly.type
_entity_poly.pdbx_seq_one_letter_code
_entity_poly.pdbx_strand_id
1 'polypeptide(L)'
;MSELSALPVWGVVPLPVAAVLQRLKTKAADAVNAMDAAQVTSGTPQNHDEAFLKMSAAAEAADRATRDYRSVFNAYAHRFHKPKPPIGELAAMQGTITQSFASRYTAKTVGAIEALLSPAPDLDAIRLGIRALGFNDLRGISPELDRQLALAEADAKFVPWKPVPDAFGRYSVVGSAADQSLGDLSFDLTRKVSSPEAVAEL
;
A
#
# COMPACT_ATOMS: atom_id res chain seq x y z
N MET A 1 15.52 25.11 14.25
CA MET A 1 14.37 24.98 15.15
C MET A 1 13.14 24.87 14.27
N SER A 2 12.50 23.69 14.20
CA SER A 2 11.36 23.47 13.30
C SER A 2 10.10 24.11 13.88
N GLU A 3 9.57 25.11 13.18
CA GLU A 3 8.30 25.76 13.51
C GLU A 3 7.11 24.87 13.08
N LEU A 4 6.82 23.82 13.87
CA LEU A 4 5.56 23.07 13.79
C LEU A 4 4.46 23.68 14.69
N SER A 5 4.52 25.00 14.89
CA SER A 5 3.70 25.76 15.83
C SER A 5 2.36 26.16 15.21
N ALA A 6 1.45 25.20 15.03
CA ALA A 6 -0.01 25.39 15.09
C ALA A 6 -0.74 24.15 14.55
N LEU A 7 -0.72 23.04 15.31
CA LEU A 7 -1.74 22.00 15.10
C LEU A 7 -3.05 22.50 15.72
N PRO A 8 -4.19 22.45 15.00
CA PRO A 8 -5.47 22.97 15.48
C PRO A 8 -5.96 22.10 16.64
N VAL A 9 -6.33 22.73 17.77
CA VAL A 9 -7.05 22.19 18.93
C VAL A 9 -6.58 20.80 19.44
N TRP A 10 -6.08 20.75 20.67
CA TRP A 10 -5.66 19.54 21.37
C TRP A 10 -6.62 18.35 21.14
N GLY A 11 -6.10 17.22 20.65
CA GLY A 11 -6.88 16.01 20.37
C GLY A 11 -7.61 15.95 19.02
N VAL A 12 -7.44 16.94 18.13
CA VAL A 12 -8.05 16.95 16.80
C VAL A 12 -7.04 16.54 15.73
N VAL A 13 -7.44 15.63 14.83
CA VAL A 13 -6.64 15.25 13.67
C VAL A 13 -6.70 16.37 12.63
N PRO A 14 -5.55 16.93 12.16
CA PRO A 14 -5.53 17.94 11.12
C PRO A 14 -6.25 17.47 9.86
N LEU A 15 -6.99 18.38 9.24
CA LEU A 15 -7.78 18.12 8.05
C LEU A 15 -7.00 17.40 6.94
N PRO A 16 -5.74 17.79 6.60
CA PRO A 16 -4.99 17.09 5.55
C PRO A 16 -4.77 15.60 5.85
N VAL A 17 -4.46 15.27 7.10
CA VAL A 17 -4.24 13.88 7.54
C VAL A 17 -5.54 13.10 7.53
N ALA A 18 -6.62 13.68 8.08
CA ALA A 18 -7.94 13.05 8.09
C ALA A 18 -8.46 12.78 6.66
N ALA A 19 -8.30 13.76 5.76
CA ALA A 19 -8.69 13.63 4.35
C ALA A 19 -7.88 12.52 3.64
N VAL A 20 -6.56 12.45 3.85
CA VAL A 20 -5.74 11.36 3.31
C VAL A 20 -6.20 9.99 3.81
N LEU A 21 -6.44 9.84 5.11
CA LEU A 21 -6.96 8.59 5.68
C LEU A 21 -8.32 8.22 5.06
N GLN A 22 -9.20 9.19 4.84
CA GLN A 22 -10.48 8.97 4.19
C GLN A 22 -10.33 8.57 2.71
N ARG A 23 -9.41 9.19 1.96
CA ARG A 23 -9.10 8.81 0.57
C ARG A 23 -8.56 7.38 0.48
N LEU A 24 -7.67 6.99 1.39
CA LEU A 24 -7.14 5.64 1.48
C LEU A 24 -8.23 4.61 1.82
N LYS A 25 -9.14 4.94 2.74
CA LYS A 25 -10.32 4.13 3.06
C LYS A 25 -11.22 3.94 1.83
N THR A 26 -11.54 5.02 1.12
CA THR A 26 -12.36 4.96 -0.10
C THR A 26 -11.67 4.13 -1.18
N LYS A 27 -10.37 4.31 -1.42
CA LYS A 27 -9.58 3.50 -2.34
C LYS A 27 -9.61 2.01 -2.04
N ALA A 28 -9.46 1.64 -0.76
CA ALA A 28 -9.56 0.25 -0.35
C ALA A 28 -10.95 -0.32 -0.64
N ALA A 29 -12.02 0.43 -0.33
CA ALA A 29 -13.40 0.02 -0.60
C ALA A 29 -13.68 -0.11 -2.10
N ASP A 30 -13.27 0.86 -2.92
CA ASP A 30 -13.44 0.83 -4.38
C ASP A 30 -12.72 -0.37 -5.00
N ALA A 31 -11.53 -0.70 -4.49
CA ALA A 31 -10.77 -1.86 -4.94
C ALA A 31 -11.43 -3.19 -4.53
N VAL A 32 -11.99 -3.30 -3.32
CA VAL A 32 -12.80 -4.46 -2.91
C VAL A 32 -14.03 -4.60 -3.80
N ASN A 33 -14.75 -3.50 -4.06
CA ASN A 33 -15.90 -3.52 -4.97
C ASN A 33 -15.51 -3.96 -6.39
N ALA A 34 -14.34 -3.54 -6.88
CA ALA A 34 -13.84 -3.97 -8.19
C ALA A 34 -13.49 -5.47 -8.23
N MET A 35 -13.00 -6.02 -7.11
CA MET A 35 -12.75 -7.45 -6.96
C MET A 35 -14.08 -8.24 -6.99
N ASP A 36 -15.10 -7.77 -6.28
CA ASP A 36 -16.42 -8.42 -6.23
C ASP A 36 -17.19 -8.32 -7.55
N ALA A 37 -16.99 -7.23 -8.30
CA ALA A 37 -17.65 -7.00 -9.60
C ALA A 37 -17.00 -7.78 -10.75
N ALA A 38 -15.75 -8.23 -10.60
CA ALA A 38 -15.12 -9.07 -11.62
C ALA A 38 -15.80 -10.43 -11.62
N GLN A 39 -16.27 -10.90 -12.78
CA GLN A 39 -16.95 -12.18 -12.91
C GLN A 39 -16.11 -13.15 -13.71
N VAL A 40 -15.92 -14.36 -13.15
CA VAL A 40 -15.39 -15.49 -13.88
C VAL A 40 -16.54 -16.15 -14.63
N THR A 41 -16.66 -15.85 -15.92
CA THR A 41 -17.80 -16.28 -16.76
C THR A 41 -17.51 -17.55 -17.58
N SER A 42 -16.25 -18.01 -17.61
CA SER A 42 -15.85 -19.22 -18.32
C SER A 42 -16.17 -20.47 -17.50
N GLY A 43 -16.66 -21.53 -18.16
CA GLY A 43 -16.80 -22.87 -17.56
C GLY A 43 -15.46 -23.59 -17.32
N THR A 44 -14.38 -23.09 -17.94
CA THR A 44 -12.99 -23.56 -17.74
C THR A 44 -12.07 -22.35 -17.56
N PRO A 45 -12.14 -21.68 -16.40
CA PRO A 45 -11.39 -20.45 -16.17
C PRO A 45 -9.88 -20.66 -16.16
N GLN A 46 -9.15 -19.74 -16.79
CA GLN A 46 -7.68 -19.72 -16.81
C GLN A 46 -7.14 -18.56 -15.98
N ASN A 47 -5.96 -18.73 -15.38
CA ASN A 47 -5.31 -17.72 -14.55
C ASN A 47 -4.86 -16.44 -15.31
N HIS A 48 -4.80 -16.50 -16.64
CA HIS A 48 -4.49 -15.38 -17.51
C HIS A 48 -5.75 -14.75 -18.12
N ASP A 49 -6.94 -15.24 -17.77
CA ASP A 49 -8.18 -14.61 -18.17
C ASP A 49 -8.25 -13.19 -17.60
N GLU A 50 -8.83 -12.29 -18.38
CA GLU A 50 -8.94 -10.87 -18.01
C GLU A 50 -9.61 -10.67 -16.64
N ALA A 51 -10.58 -11.54 -16.30
CA ALA A 51 -11.25 -11.51 -14.99
C ALA A 51 -10.27 -11.78 -13.83
N PHE A 52 -9.39 -12.78 -13.95
CA PHE A 52 -8.39 -13.11 -12.91
C PHE A 52 -7.36 -12.00 -12.77
N LEU A 53 -6.91 -11.43 -13.90
CA LEU A 53 -5.99 -10.31 -13.88
C LEU A 53 -6.60 -9.07 -13.21
N LYS A 54 -7.88 -8.77 -13.50
CA LYS A 54 -8.62 -7.67 -12.86
C LYS A 54 -8.82 -7.91 -11.36
N MET A 55 -9.23 -9.10 -10.95
CA MET A 55 -9.36 -9.48 -9.53
C MET A 55 -8.02 -9.34 -8.79
N SER A 56 -6.94 -9.85 -9.39
CA SER A 56 -5.61 -9.79 -8.80
C SER A 56 -5.13 -8.34 -8.62
N ALA A 57 -5.32 -7.50 -9.65
CA ALA A 57 -4.98 -6.08 -9.57
C ALA A 57 -5.82 -5.34 -8.53
N ALA A 58 -7.12 -5.66 -8.43
CA ALA A 58 -8.03 -5.09 -7.44
C ALA A 58 -7.63 -5.50 -6.00
N ALA A 59 -7.30 -6.78 -5.78
CA ALA A 59 -6.83 -7.27 -4.50
C ALA A 59 -5.54 -6.57 -4.03
N GLU A 60 -4.54 -6.41 -4.92
CA GLU A 60 -3.32 -5.67 -4.60
C GLU A 60 -3.60 -4.19 -4.31
N ALA A 61 -4.50 -3.55 -5.06
CA ALA A 61 -4.89 -2.16 -4.80
C ALA A 61 -5.55 -2.00 -3.41
N ALA A 62 -6.42 -2.93 -3.02
CA ALA A 62 -7.07 -2.94 -1.71
C ALA A 62 -6.07 -3.14 -0.56
N ASP A 63 -5.16 -4.11 -0.68
CA ASP A 63 -4.13 -4.38 0.32
C ASP A 63 -3.17 -3.19 0.47
N ARG A 64 -2.74 -2.60 -0.64
CA ARG A 64 -1.88 -1.40 -0.63
C ARG A 64 -2.53 -0.21 0.04
N ALA A 65 -3.77 0.12 -0.33
CA ALA A 65 -4.51 1.22 0.30
C ALA A 65 -4.66 0.98 1.81
N THR A 66 -4.89 -0.26 2.23
CA THR A 66 -4.98 -0.65 3.64
C THR A 66 -3.64 -0.60 4.38
N ARG A 67 -2.53 -0.94 3.72
CA ARG A 67 -1.17 -0.81 4.26
C ARG A 67 -0.78 0.65 4.46
N ASP A 68 -1.01 1.49 3.47
CA ASP A 68 -0.73 2.92 3.55
C ASP A 68 -1.63 3.59 4.61
N TYR A 69 -2.91 3.22 4.68
CA TYR A 69 -3.83 3.70 5.73
C TYR A 69 -3.25 3.42 7.12
N ARG A 70 -2.88 2.17 7.40
CA ARG A 70 -2.29 1.78 8.69
C ARG A 70 -0.98 2.49 8.96
N SER A 71 -0.13 2.64 7.94
CA SER A 71 1.15 3.33 8.06
C SER A 71 0.97 4.80 8.43
N VAL A 72 0.10 5.52 7.71
CA VAL A 72 -0.21 6.93 7.97
C VAL A 72 -0.86 7.10 9.34
N PHE A 73 -1.85 6.27 9.67
CA PHE A 73 -2.52 6.31 10.97
C PHE A 73 -1.54 6.09 12.12
N ASN A 74 -0.71 5.03 12.04
CA ASN A 74 0.24 4.71 13.10
C ASN A 74 1.34 5.77 13.22
N ALA A 75 1.88 6.26 12.09
CA ALA A 75 2.87 7.33 12.09
C ALA A 75 2.30 8.60 12.71
N TYR A 76 1.09 9.00 12.32
CA TYR A 76 0.41 10.18 12.85
C TYR A 76 0.17 10.06 14.36
N ALA A 77 -0.49 8.98 14.81
CA ALA A 77 -0.78 8.74 16.23
C ALA A 77 0.50 8.68 17.07
N HIS A 78 1.52 7.97 16.58
CA HIS A 78 2.75 7.75 17.34
C HIS A 78 3.68 8.96 17.34
N ARG A 79 3.82 9.72 16.24
CA ARG A 79 4.82 10.80 16.14
C ARG A 79 4.21 12.19 16.33
N PHE A 80 3.05 12.47 15.73
CA PHE A 80 2.52 13.82 15.59
C PHE A 80 1.40 14.14 16.58
N HIS A 81 0.53 13.17 16.90
CA HIS A 81 -0.63 13.42 17.75
C HIS A 81 -0.23 13.86 19.17
N LYS A 82 -0.91 14.90 19.67
CA LYS A 82 -0.79 15.47 21.02
C LYS A 82 -2.19 15.80 21.58
N PRO A 83 -2.55 15.30 22.79
CA PRO A 83 -1.77 14.42 23.68
C PRO A 83 -1.55 13.05 23.03
N LYS A 84 -0.63 12.21 23.54
CA LYS A 84 -0.43 10.89 22.96
C LYS A 84 -1.70 10.05 23.17
N PRO A 85 -2.29 9.46 22.10
CA PRO A 85 -3.44 8.59 22.24
C PRO A 85 -3.03 7.29 22.95
N PRO A 86 -3.97 6.49 23.47
CA PRO A 86 -3.68 5.21 24.11
C PRO A 86 -3.17 4.19 23.08
N ILE A 87 -1.86 4.20 22.80
CA ILE A 87 -1.24 3.36 21.76
C ILE A 87 -1.48 1.87 22.01
N GLY A 88 -1.54 1.43 23.27
CA GLY A 88 -1.85 0.04 23.61
C GLY A 88 -3.24 -0.39 23.13
N GLU A 89 -4.25 0.46 23.30
CA GLU A 89 -5.62 0.19 22.82
C GLU A 89 -5.68 0.22 21.29
N LEU A 90 -5.04 1.21 20.67
CA LEU A 90 -4.96 1.29 19.20
C LEU A 90 -4.25 0.08 18.60
N ALA A 91 -3.18 -0.41 19.23
CA ALA A 91 -2.48 -1.60 18.83
C ALA A 91 -3.38 -2.84 18.95
N ALA A 92 -4.12 -2.98 20.06
CA ALA A 92 -5.06 -4.07 20.29
C ALA A 92 -6.20 -4.09 19.24
N MET A 93 -6.77 -2.92 18.90
CA MET A 93 -7.79 -2.81 17.84
C MET A 93 -7.28 -3.24 16.46
N GLN A 94 -5.97 -3.14 16.22
CA GLN A 94 -5.32 -3.57 14.99
C GLN A 94 -4.78 -5.01 15.05
N GLY A 95 -5.09 -5.76 16.12
CA GLY A 95 -4.58 -7.12 16.34
C GLY A 95 -3.07 -7.16 16.52
N THR A 96 -2.50 -6.19 17.23
CA THR A 96 -1.05 -6.07 17.46
C THR A 96 -0.66 -5.75 18.89
N ILE A 97 0.62 -5.95 19.17
CA ILE A 97 1.27 -5.41 20.36
C ILE A 97 1.84 -4.01 20.10
N THR A 98 1.96 -3.22 21.16
CA THR A 98 2.50 -1.84 21.14
C THR A 98 3.86 -1.74 20.44
N GLN A 99 4.75 -2.71 20.66
CA GLN A 99 6.09 -2.72 20.05
C GLN A 99 6.02 -2.79 18.51
N SER A 100 5.05 -3.52 17.96
CA SER A 100 4.84 -3.65 16.52
C SER A 100 4.09 -2.45 15.90
N PHE A 101 3.58 -1.53 16.72
CA PHE A 101 2.88 -0.35 16.23
C PHE A 101 3.83 0.62 15.52
N ALA A 102 5.03 0.81 16.07
CA ALA A 102 6.06 1.70 15.53
C ALA A 102 6.84 1.11 14.33
N SER A 103 6.84 -0.22 14.17
CA SER A 103 7.47 -0.88 13.02
C SER A 103 6.59 -0.90 11.76
N ARG A 104 5.33 -0.46 11.87
CA ARG A 104 4.33 -0.47 10.80
C ARG A 104 4.31 0.79 9.92
N TYR A 105 5.27 1.68 10.09
CA TYR A 105 5.44 2.83 9.21
C TYR A 105 6.93 3.10 8.99
N THR A 106 7.25 3.82 7.92
CA THR A 106 8.65 4.11 7.55
C THR A 106 8.98 5.59 7.76
N ALA A 107 10.28 5.94 7.69
CA ALA A 107 10.70 7.34 7.65
C ALA A 107 10.06 8.11 6.48
N LYS A 108 9.82 7.45 5.34
CA LYS A 108 9.12 8.06 4.19
C LYS A 108 7.67 8.41 4.53
N THR A 109 6.99 7.54 5.28
CA THR A 109 5.63 7.81 5.75
C THR A 109 5.59 9.01 6.70
N VAL A 110 6.59 9.13 7.59
CA VAL A 110 6.72 10.31 8.47
C VAL A 110 6.95 11.57 7.63
N GLY A 111 7.87 11.54 6.66
CA GLY A 111 8.13 12.66 5.76
C GLY A 111 6.91 13.07 4.93
N ALA A 112 6.09 12.12 4.48
CA ALA A 112 4.84 12.42 3.81
C ALA A 112 3.85 13.17 4.74
N ILE A 113 3.77 12.80 6.01
CA ILE A 113 2.91 13.51 6.97
C ILE A 113 3.46 14.91 7.27
N GLU A 114 4.78 15.07 7.40
CA GLU A 114 5.41 16.38 7.53
C GLU A 114 5.11 17.27 6.32
N ALA A 115 5.20 16.72 5.11
CA ALA A 115 4.84 17.41 3.88
C ALA A 115 3.35 17.81 3.84
N LEU A 116 2.43 16.92 4.26
CA LEU A 116 1.00 17.22 4.33
C LEU A 116 0.65 18.33 5.31
N LEU A 117 1.44 18.47 6.39
CA LEU A 117 1.25 19.47 7.43
C LEU A 117 2.05 20.76 7.16
N SER A 118 2.88 20.78 6.12
CA SER A 118 3.72 21.91 5.76
C SER A 118 2.92 23.01 5.05
N PRO A 119 3.23 24.30 5.27
CA PRO A 119 2.70 25.39 4.44
C PRO A 119 3.19 25.33 2.99
N ALA A 120 4.27 24.60 2.71
CA ALA A 120 4.77 24.29 1.38
C ALA A 120 4.91 22.76 1.23
N PRO A 121 3.83 22.04 0.87
CA PRO A 121 3.85 20.59 0.76
C PRO A 121 4.84 20.08 -0.29
N ASP A 122 5.70 19.14 0.11
CA ASP A 122 6.59 18.41 -0.80
C ASP A 122 5.82 17.23 -1.44
N LEU A 123 5.54 17.36 -2.74
CA LEU A 123 4.80 16.36 -3.51
C LEU A 123 5.55 15.04 -3.67
N ASP A 124 6.89 15.06 -3.75
CA ASP A 124 7.69 13.85 -3.88
C ASP A 124 7.72 13.07 -2.57
N ALA A 125 7.81 13.77 -1.43
CA ALA A 125 7.68 13.15 -0.12
C ALA A 125 6.32 12.44 0.04
N ILE A 126 5.22 13.09 -0.36
CA ILE A 126 3.87 12.52 -0.31
C ILE A 126 3.79 11.28 -1.23
N ARG A 127 4.23 11.40 -2.49
CA ARG A 127 4.25 10.30 -3.46
C ARG A 127 5.03 9.08 -2.96
N LEU A 128 6.19 9.30 -2.33
CA LEU A 128 7.06 8.22 -1.87
C LEU A 128 6.59 7.58 -0.55
N GLY A 129 5.90 8.34 0.30
CA GLY A 129 5.40 7.87 1.59
C GLY A 129 3.98 7.31 1.58
N ILE A 130 3.17 7.65 0.56
CA ILE A 130 1.76 7.23 0.41
C ILE A 130 1.53 6.81 -1.06
N ARG A 131 1.85 5.56 -1.37
CA ARG A 131 1.94 5.03 -2.75
C ARG A 131 0.58 4.67 -3.35
N ALA A 132 -0.43 4.46 -2.52
CA ALA A 132 -1.81 4.17 -2.93
C ALA A 132 -2.54 5.39 -3.52
N LEU A 133 -2.04 6.60 -3.25
CA LEU A 133 -2.59 7.84 -3.78
C LEU A 133 -1.79 8.32 -5.00
N GLY A 134 -2.51 8.56 -6.08
CA GLY A 134 -2.01 9.25 -7.26
C GLY A 134 -2.12 10.76 -7.10
N PHE A 135 -1.54 11.49 -8.05
CA PHE A 135 -1.54 12.95 -8.06
C PHE A 135 -2.94 13.56 -7.88
N ASN A 136 -3.93 13.06 -8.64
CA ASN A 136 -5.29 13.59 -8.60
C ASN A 136 -6.04 13.26 -7.30
N ASP A 137 -5.61 12.23 -6.56
CA ASP A 137 -6.23 11.90 -5.26
C ASP A 137 -5.92 12.96 -4.19
N LEU A 138 -4.89 13.78 -4.43
CA LEU A 138 -4.45 14.84 -3.52
C LEU A 138 -5.27 16.14 -3.63
N ARG A 139 -6.10 16.28 -4.67
CA ARG A 139 -6.87 17.50 -4.87
C ARG A 139 -7.95 17.70 -3.81
N GLY A 140 -8.11 18.95 -3.40
CA GLY A 140 -9.10 19.37 -2.42
C GLY A 140 -8.81 18.87 -1.00
N ILE A 141 -7.60 18.35 -0.74
CA ILE A 141 -7.17 17.95 0.62
C ILE A 141 -6.85 19.19 1.45
N SER A 142 -6.14 20.16 0.89
CA SER A 142 -5.88 21.47 1.50
C SER A 142 -5.54 22.53 0.45
N PRO A 143 -5.75 23.83 0.76
CA PRO A 143 -5.37 24.92 -0.13
C PRO A 143 -3.86 24.95 -0.42
N GLU A 144 -3.02 24.62 0.55
CA GLU A 144 -1.56 24.54 0.39
C GLU A 144 -1.18 23.46 -0.62
N LEU A 145 -1.81 22.29 -0.54
CA LEU A 145 -1.54 21.19 -1.44
C LEU A 145 -2.06 21.51 -2.85
N ASP A 146 -3.27 22.04 -2.98
CA ASP A 146 -3.83 22.44 -4.26
C ASP A 146 -2.97 23.49 -4.99
N ARG A 147 -2.38 24.43 -4.24
CA ARG A 147 -1.40 25.38 -4.81
C ARG A 147 -0.15 24.67 -5.34
N GLN A 148 0.40 23.71 -4.61
CA GLN A 148 1.58 22.95 -5.07
C GLN A 148 1.26 22.06 -6.26
N LEU A 149 0.08 21.43 -6.28
CA LEU A 149 -0.39 20.65 -7.44
C LEU A 149 -0.50 21.55 -8.67
N ALA A 150 -1.10 22.74 -8.56
CA ALA A 150 -1.22 23.68 -9.67
C ALA A 150 0.15 24.17 -10.20
N LEU A 151 1.11 24.41 -9.30
CA LEU A 151 2.48 24.77 -9.69
C LEU A 151 3.19 23.64 -10.45
N ALA A 152 3.01 22.39 -10.00
CA ALA A 152 3.55 21.23 -10.71
C ALA A 152 2.94 21.09 -12.11
N GLU A 153 1.62 21.26 -12.25
CA GLU A 153 0.93 21.18 -13.54
C GLU A 153 1.30 22.30 -14.52
N ALA A 154 1.77 23.44 -14.03
CA ALA A 154 2.26 24.51 -14.88
C ALA A 154 3.60 24.18 -15.57
N ASP A 155 4.36 23.20 -15.07
CA ASP A 155 5.55 22.71 -15.74
C ASP A 155 5.16 21.80 -16.92
N ALA A 156 5.53 22.20 -18.13
CA ALA A 156 5.26 21.45 -19.37
C ALA A 156 5.87 20.03 -19.38
N LYS A 157 6.86 19.75 -18.52
CA LYS A 157 7.48 18.43 -18.38
C LYS A 157 6.82 17.57 -17.32
N PHE A 158 5.88 18.12 -16.56
CA PHE A 158 5.23 17.41 -15.48
C PHE A 158 4.32 16.30 -16.00
N VAL A 159 4.47 15.11 -15.41
CA VAL A 159 3.59 13.97 -15.66
C VAL A 159 2.96 13.56 -14.34
N PRO A 160 1.63 13.63 -14.19
CA PRO A 160 0.96 13.27 -12.94
C PRO A 160 1.19 11.78 -12.65
N TRP A 161 1.69 11.47 -11.46
CA TRP A 161 1.90 10.08 -11.09
C TRP A 161 0.57 9.39 -10.84
N LYS A 162 0.50 8.14 -11.29
CA LYS A 162 -0.60 7.25 -10.97
C LYS A 162 -0.32 6.57 -9.62
N PRO A 163 -1.35 6.12 -8.90
CA PRO A 163 -1.16 5.14 -7.83
C PRO A 163 -0.32 4.00 -8.37
N VAL A 164 0.74 3.60 -7.67
CA VAL A 164 1.62 2.53 -8.17
C VAL A 164 0.92 1.18 -7.95
N PRO A 165 0.50 0.45 -9.01
CA PRO A 165 0.17 -0.96 -8.85
C PRO A 165 1.48 -1.71 -8.60
N ASP A 166 1.59 -2.52 -7.53
CA ASP A 166 2.74 -3.43 -7.48
C ASP A 166 2.52 -4.59 -8.46
N ALA A 167 3.63 -5.01 -9.07
CA ALA A 167 3.80 -6.20 -9.90
C ALA A 167 3.29 -6.16 -11.36
N PHE A 168 3.70 -5.17 -12.16
CA PHE A 168 4.08 -5.42 -13.58
C PHE A 168 5.32 -4.64 -14.08
N GLY A 169 5.89 -3.74 -13.27
CA GLY A 169 7.10 -2.98 -13.62
C GLY A 169 8.43 -3.78 -13.65
N ARG A 170 8.39 -5.12 -13.61
CA ARG A 170 9.59 -5.98 -13.72
C ARG A 170 9.52 -7.03 -14.84
N TYR A 171 8.41 -7.14 -15.57
CA TYR A 171 8.25 -8.07 -16.70
C TYR A 171 8.09 -7.36 -18.05
N SER A 172 8.55 -6.11 -18.17
CA SER A 172 8.78 -5.49 -19.48
C SER A 172 10.28 -5.42 -19.73
N VAL A 173 10.90 -6.59 -19.85
CA VAL A 173 12.17 -6.75 -20.55
C VAL A 173 11.88 -7.65 -21.74
N VAL A 174 11.86 -7.00 -22.90
CA VAL A 174 12.06 -7.51 -24.26
C VAL A 174 12.50 -8.98 -24.32
N GLY A 175 11.62 -9.84 -24.85
CA GLY A 175 11.93 -11.21 -25.23
C GLY A 175 11.12 -11.59 -26.46
N SER A 176 11.72 -11.32 -27.62
CA SER A 176 11.24 -11.67 -28.95
C SER A 176 10.83 -13.14 -29.04
N ALA A 177 9.82 -13.43 -29.85
CA ALA A 177 9.42 -14.79 -30.21
C ALA A 177 10.59 -15.56 -30.84
N ALA A 178 11.22 -16.44 -30.07
CA ALA A 178 11.92 -17.67 -30.49
C ALA A 178 12.76 -18.17 -29.29
N ASP A 179 12.18 -19.02 -28.43
CA ASP A 179 12.86 -20.26 -28.05
C ASP A 179 11.88 -21.22 -27.38
N GLN A 180 11.68 -22.36 -28.02
CA GLN A 180 11.01 -23.52 -27.44
C GLN A 180 12.06 -24.29 -26.64
N SER A 181 11.85 -24.42 -25.33
CA SER A 181 12.33 -25.58 -24.56
C SER A 181 11.63 -25.57 -23.20
N LEU A 182 10.45 -26.18 -23.15
CA LEU A 182 9.85 -26.67 -21.92
C LEU A 182 10.78 -27.76 -21.35
N GLY A 183 11.64 -27.36 -20.42
CA GLY A 183 12.42 -28.27 -19.59
C GLY A 183 11.56 -28.79 -18.44
N ASP A 184 11.41 -30.11 -18.40
CA ASP A 184 10.78 -30.93 -17.36
C ASP A 184 10.86 -30.35 -15.94
N LEU A 185 9.68 -30.14 -15.33
CA LEU A 185 9.52 -30.20 -13.88
C LEU A 185 8.43 -31.23 -13.57
N SER A 186 8.79 -32.50 -13.77
CA SER A 186 8.13 -33.64 -13.13
C SER A 186 8.33 -33.52 -11.61
N PHE A 187 7.25 -33.29 -10.87
CA PHE A 187 7.23 -33.31 -9.42
C PHE A 187 7.07 -34.77 -8.96
N ASP A 188 8.19 -35.45 -8.72
CA ASP A 188 8.23 -36.85 -8.27
C ASP A 188 7.82 -36.93 -6.78
N LEU A 189 6.57 -37.32 -6.55
CA LEU A 189 5.94 -37.52 -5.24
C LEU A 189 6.13 -38.98 -4.80
N THR A 190 7.37 -39.43 -4.64
CA THR A 190 7.60 -40.76 -4.05
C THR A 190 8.92 -40.93 -3.31
N ARG A 191 8.83 -41.64 -2.17
CA ARG A 191 9.87 -42.21 -1.29
C ARG A 191 10.36 -41.29 -0.15
N LYS A 192 10.37 -41.73 1.11
CA LYS A 192 10.77 -43.06 1.61
C LYS A 192 10.07 -43.41 2.94
N VAL A 193 9.35 -44.52 2.94
CA VAL A 193 9.20 -45.38 4.12
C VAL A 193 10.55 -46.06 4.31
N SER A 194 11.17 -45.90 5.48
CA SER A 194 12.42 -46.58 5.83
C SER A 194 12.14 -47.66 6.87
N SER A 195 12.23 -48.92 6.44
CA SER A 195 12.69 -50.08 7.21
C SER A 195 13.24 -51.09 6.19
N PRO A 196 14.43 -51.67 6.41
CA PRO A 196 14.60 -52.90 7.21
C PRO A 196 15.89 -52.82 8.07
N GLU A 197 16.33 -53.75 8.93
CA GLU A 197 16.26 -55.21 8.93
C GLU A 197 16.68 -55.76 10.33
N ALA A 198 16.45 -57.05 10.54
CA ALA A 198 16.43 -57.80 11.80
C ALA A 198 17.78 -58.26 12.39
N VAL A 199 17.80 -58.54 13.70
CA VAL A 199 18.63 -59.55 14.44
C VAL A 199 17.83 -59.93 15.71
N ALA A 200 17.11 -61.05 15.79
CA ALA A 200 17.50 -62.42 16.19
C ALA A 200 17.81 -62.64 17.70
N GLU A 201 17.07 -63.60 18.28
CA GLU A 201 17.36 -64.48 19.44
C GLU A 201 17.54 -63.91 20.87
N LEU A 202 16.50 -64.05 21.71
CA LEU A 202 16.35 -65.04 22.81
C LEU A 202 15.10 -64.73 23.65
#